data_AF-A0A4R7GGY7-F1
#
_entry.id   AF-A0A4R7GGY7-F1
#
_cell.length_a   1.000
_cell.length_b   1.000
_cell.length_c   1.000
_cell.angle_alpha   90.00
_cell.angle_beta   90.00
_cell.angle_gamma   90.00
#
_symmetry.space_group_name_H-M   'P 1'
#
loop_
_entity.id
_entity.type
_entity.pdbx_description
1 polymer ?
#
loop_
_entity_poly.entity_id
_entity_poly.type
_entity_poly.pdbx_seq_one_letter_code
_entity_poly.pdbx_strand_id
1 'polypeptide(L)'
;MSVSNCIKIRVLGSESTGYLFKASSCDAAFVISSKHGLCHQKATCEPFNAKTAGCCRQCGIQPDINCLSFDCMSTILDAEDVYSFPDKDLVITRVSGNATHPLRIGEIENIADKIFYLNAFKEKDTEPGRIMLNFPQLAPQGLIKYNIESNSTPDLIEKSKGYKGVSGGLVLEYPESDLPVAYAVIIENGKNNDLIAECLNDIDHDLINAYFDCVIFHRPVWTVKLDNSINGYVKEIFRKKLTNDFEIVTYIPAHNGFPHFDLKPIARFLLNEFNYMLTNNKILPPQSVVRAGMLLSKEISHEPANKLLTGRLVETYLNAPHLYSTGLTAKYYHHMHYMITADGKCELAFSNYCGHNNLVEELNNEIVKIISNFNFYGFNQELFLERSFLSQKLPESECETLFKVLFTGSKNLNTFCLVFTLSMENYDKDEFNTVGDYIISIVNNACNSIDENILKTLSSGLKLNLLIMPSNKINELSQAIVRELYGDD
;
A
#
# COMPACT_ATOMS: atom_id res chain seq x y z
N MET A 1 -18.88 14.46 10.88
CA MET A 1 -18.07 14.05 12.03
C MET A 1 -18.15 15.08 13.13
N SER A 2 -18.47 14.59 14.33
CA SER A 2 -18.87 15.39 15.47
C SER A 2 -17.64 16.00 16.16
N VAL A 3 -17.81 17.19 16.73
CA VAL A 3 -16.89 17.78 17.72
C VAL A 3 -16.67 16.87 18.94
N SER A 4 -17.45 15.79 19.10
CA SER A 4 -17.36 14.82 20.18
C SER A 4 -16.00 14.13 20.33
N ASN A 5 -15.19 14.10 19.28
CA ASN A 5 -13.85 13.50 19.35
C ASN A 5 -12.79 14.50 19.83
N CYS A 6 -13.15 15.78 19.98
CA CYS A 6 -12.27 16.79 20.56
C CYS A 6 -12.22 16.62 22.07
N ILE A 7 -11.01 16.54 22.62
CA ILE A 7 -10.76 16.31 24.05
C ILE A 7 -10.15 17.57 24.66
N LYS A 8 -10.68 17.96 25.81
CA LYS A 8 -10.05 18.98 26.65
C LYS A 8 -9.09 18.30 27.60
N ILE A 9 -7.81 18.64 27.51
CA ILE A 9 -6.75 18.08 28.36
C ILE A 9 -6.46 19.07 29.46
N ARG A 10 -6.40 18.58 30.71
CA ARG A 10 -6.06 19.40 31.87
C ARG A 10 -4.84 18.81 32.58
N VAL A 11 -3.81 19.64 32.75
CA VAL A 11 -2.57 19.28 33.46
C VAL A 11 -2.20 20.40 34.42
N LEU A 12 -2.32 20.14 35.73
CA LEU A 12 -1.90 21.05 36.81
C LEU A 12 -2.32 22.53 36.59
N GLY A 13 -3.58 22.75 36.15
CA GLY A 13 -4.14 24.09 35.93
C GLY A 13 -3.89 24.68 34.53
N SER A 14 -3.18 23.98 33.64
CA SER A 14 -3.09 24.31 32.22
C SER A 14 -4.11 23.50 31.41
N GLU A 15 -4.68 24.13 30.38
CA GLU A 15 -5.65 23.52 29.48
C GLU A 15 -5.09 23.44 28.06
N SER A 16 -5.27 22.31 27.39
CA SER A 16 -4.94 22.11 25.98
C SER A 16 -5.99 21.24 25.28
N THR A 17 -5.78 20.98 23.99
CA THR A 17 -6.67 20.18 23.14
C THR A 17 -6.04 18.82 22.84
N GLY A 18 -6.86 17.80 22.59
CA GLY A 18 -6.45 16.55 21.97
C GLY A 18 -7.57 16.00 21.08
N TYR A 19 -7.30 14.88 20.41
CA TYR A 19 -8.29 14.19 19.59
C TYR A 19 -8.38 12.70 19.95
N LEU A 20 -9.58 12.24 20.28
CA LEU A 20 -9.92 10.86 20.62
C LEU A 20 -10.24 10.03 19.37
N PHE A 21 -9.61 8.87 19.26
CA PHE A 21 -9.84 7.93 18.16
C PHE A 21 -9.65 6.48 18.59
N LYS A 22 -10.18 5.56 17.79
CA LYS A 22 -10.10 4.11 18.02
C LYS A 22 -8.86 3.54 17.33
N ALA A 23 -8.22 2.54 17.93
CA ALA A 23 -7.26 1.71 17.20
C ALA A 23 -7.89 1.05 15.96
N SER A 24 -7.09 0.77 14.96
CA SER A 24 -7.55 0.08 13.75
C SER A 24 -7.74 -1.43 13.94
N SER A 25 -7.00 -2.04 14.86
CA SER A 25 -6.94 -3.51 15.01
C SER A 25 -7.73 -4.05 16.19
N CYS A 26 -8.14 -3.20 17.12
CA CYS A 26 -8.83 -3.59 18.35
C CYS A 26 -9.72 -2.46 18.87
N ASP A 27 -10.36 -2.67 20.02
CA ASP A 27 -11.28 -1.71 20.63
C ASP A 27 -10.61 -0.66 21.53
N ALA A 28 -9.27 -0.64 21.60
CA ALA A 28 -8.53 0.34 22.40
C ALA A 28 -8.75 1.79 21.90
N ALA A 29 -8.84 2.72 22.84
CA ALA A 29 -9.00 4.15 22.58
C ALA A 29 -7.72 4.93 22.82
N PHE A 30 -7.47 5.93 21.97
CA PHE A 30 -6.27 6.73 21.98
C PHE A 30 -6.57 8.22 21.85
N VAL A 31 -5.76 9.05 22.50
CA VAL A 31 -5.74 10.49 22.34
C VAL A 31 -4.40 10.91 21.73
N ILE A 32 -4.45 11.66 20.63
CA ILE A 32 -3.27 12.32 20.05
C ILE A 32 -3.28 13.80 20.42
N SER A 33 -2.13 14.34 20.84
CA SER A 33 -1.98 15.74 21.26
C SER A 33 -0.50 16.18 21.22
N SER A 34 -0.25 17.45 21.54
CA SER A 34 1.10 18.02 21.65
C SER A 34 1.76 17.63 22.98
N LYS A 35 3.06 17.33 22.97
CA LYS A 35 3.82 16.95 24.18
C LYS A 35 3.79 18.04 25.25
N HIS A 36 3.99 19.29 24.86
CA HIS A 36 3.95 20.42 25.79
C HIS A 36 2.55 20.73 26.33
N GLY A 37 1.49 20.23 25.66
CA GLY A 37 0.12 20.27 26.18
C GLY A 37 -0.06 19.35 27.39
N LEU A 38 0.64 18.21 27.40
CA LEU A 38 0.58 17.19 28.45
C LEU A 38 1.69 17.33 29.51
N CYS A 39 2.57 18.32 29.40
CA CYS A 39 3.75 18.43 30.26
C CYS A 39 3.40 18.98 31.65
N HIS A 40 3.53 18.15 32.68
CA HIS A 40 3.34 18.52 34.08
C HIS A 40 4.38 19.53 34.61
N GLN A 41 5.53 19.68 33.94
CA GLN A 41 6.59 20.62 34.32
C GLN A 41 6.55 21.94 33.56
N LYS A 42 5.55 22.14 32.69
CA LYS A 42 5.45 23.30 31.79
C LYS A 42 5.60 24.64 32.51
N ALA A 43 4.99 24.80 33.69
CA ALA A 43 5.03 26.05 34.45
C ALA A 43 6.45 26.46 34.90
N THR A 44 7.34 25.49 35.13
CA THR A 44 8.73 25.73 35.61
C THR A 44 9.77 25.54 34.52
N CYS A 45 9.36 25.20 33.29
CA CYS A 45 10.25 24.94 32.16
C CYS A 45 10.79 26.26 31.58
N GLU A 46 12.05 26.59 31.87
CA GLU A 46 12.70 27.82 31.39
C GLU A 46 12.72 27.94 29.85
N PRO A 47 13.12 26.91 29.06
CA PRO A 47 13.11 27.02 27.59
C PRO A 47 11.72 27.30 27.00
N PHE A 48 10.68 26.69 27.58
CA PHE A 48 9.29 26.88 27.17
C PHE A 48 8.81 28.29 27.51
N ASN A 49 9.05 28.75 28.75
CA ASN A 49 8.68 30.09 29.21
C ASN A 49 9.42 31.19 28.45
N ALA A 50 10.68 30.93 28.03
CA ALA A 50 11.47 31.80 27.17
C ALA A 50 11.06 31.75 25.69
N LYS A 51 10.07 30.92 25.31
CA LYS A 51 9.62 30.70 23.93
C LYS A 51 10.75 30.31 22.98
N THR A 52 11.66 29.47 23.46
CA THR A 52 12.73 28.92 22.63
C THR A 52 12.11 27.97 21.61
N ALA A 53 12.27 28.30 20.33
CA ALA A 53 11.65 27.55 19.23
C ALA A 53 12.04 26.07 19.29
N GLY A 54 11.06 25.18 19.17
CA GLY A 54 11.27 23.73 19.13
C GLY A 54 11.79 23.09 20.43
N CYS A 55 11.84 23.80 21.56
CA CYS A 55 12.38 23.25 22.81
C CYS A 55 11.71 21.95 23.27
N CYS A 56 10.41 21.79 22.99
CA CYS A 56 9.65 20.60 23.36
C CYS A 56 9.96 19.38 22.47
N ARG A 57 10.47 19.59 21.25
CA ARG A 57 10.81 18.51 20.30
C ARG A 57 12.02 17.70 20.73
N GLN A 58 12.97 18.34 21.42
CA GLN A 58 14.19 17.71 21.91
C GLN A 58 14.14 17.44 23.42
N CYS A 59 12.97 17.62 24.03
CA CYS A 59 12.80 17.50 25.46
C CYS A 59 12.69 16.02 25.86
N GLY A 60 13.52 15.56 26.80
CA GLY A 60 13.47 14.19 27.33
C GLY A 60 12.38 13.96 28.41
N ILE A 61 11.66 15.00 28.82
CA ILE A 61 10.63 14.87 29.87
C ILE A 61 9.45 14.06 29.32
N GLN A 62 9.11 12.99 30.04
CA GLN A 62 7.93 12.17 29.75
C GLN A 62 6.72 12.71 30.52
N PRO A 63 5.52 12.79 29.92
CA PRO A 63 4.30 13.10 30.65
C PRO A 63 4.06 12.08 31.78
N ASP A 64 3.66 12.55 32.95
CA ASP A 64 3.26 11.70 34.06
C ASP A 64 1.76 11.44 33.94
N ILE A 65 1.39 10.19 33.64
CA ILE A 65 0.00 9.77 33.42
C ILE A 65 -0.92 10.12 34.60
N ASN A 66 -0.39 10.12 35.83
CA ASN A 66 -1.18 10.41 37.03
C ASN A 66 -1.57 11.90 37.14
N CYS A 67 -0.89 12.76 36.39
CA CYS A 67 -1.16 14.20 36.35
C CYS A 67 -2.09 14.61 35.19
N LEU A 68 -2.54 13.65 34.38
CA LEU A 68 -3.33 13.91 33.18
C LEU A 68 -4.82 13.68 33.44
N SER A 69 -5.66 14.58 32.95
CA SER A 69 -7.10 14.39 32.87
C SER A 69 -7.61 14.75 31.48
N PHE A 70 -8.38 13.85 30.89
CA PHE A 70 -8.97 13.99 29.56
C PHE A 70 -10.48 14.12 29.70
N ASP A 71 -11.02 15.27 29.34
CA ASP A 71 -12.46 15.58 29.41
C ASP A 71 -13.06 15.52 28.00
N CYS A 72 -13.95 14.53 27.82
CA CYS A 72 -14.70 14.26 26.61
C CYS A 72 -16.19 14.55 26.87
N MET A 73 -16.66 15.76 26.55
CA MET A 73 -18.09 16.10 26.68
C MET A 73 -18.66 15.77 28.08
N SER A 74 -17.94 16.09 29.15
CA SER A 74 -18.28 15.78 30.56
C SER A 74 -18.01 14.33 31.01
N THR A 75 -17.40 13.49 30.18
CA THR A 75 -16.87 12.18 30.57
C THR A 75 -15.36 12.30 30.77
N ILE A 76 -14.86 11.89 31.94
CA ILE A 76 -13.43 11.87 32.21
C ILE A 76 -12.87 10.52 31.75
N LEU A 77 -11.78 10.55 30.98
CA LEU A 77 -10.99 9.40 30.56
C LEU A 77 -9.65 9.43 31.31
N ASP A 78 -9.20 8.29 31.82
CA ASP A 78 -7.93 8.17 32.52
C ASP A 78 -6.83 7.73 31.54
N ALA A 79 -5.60 8.21 31.71
CA ALA A 79 -4.46 7.71 30.95
C ALA A 79 -4.04 6.32 31.44
N GLU A 80 -3.84 5.40 30.51
CA GLU A 80 -3.32 4.06 30.78
C GLU A 80 -1.85 3.94 30.40
N ASP A 81 -1.45 4.53 29.28
CA ASP A 81 -0.09 4.47 28.75
C ASP A 81 0.19 5.66 27.83
N VAL A 82 1.44 6.10 27.73
CA VAL A 82 1.85 7.31 26.98
C VAL A 82 3.11 7.04 26.18
N TYR A 83 3.03 7.28 24.88
CA TYR A 83 4.19 7.32 23.99
C TYR A 83 4.50 8.77 23.60
N SER A 84 5.69 9.25 23.97
CA SER A 84 6.20 10.55 23.54
C SER A 84 7.27 10.39 22.47
N PHE A 85 7.12 11.12 21.37
CA PHE A 85 8.08 11.10 20.28
C PHE A 85 9.40 11.76 20.70
N PRO A 86 10.56 11.19 20.31
CA PRO A 86 11.87 11.69 20.72
C PRO A 86 12.30 12.98 20.01
N ASP A 87 11.75 13.27 18.83
CA ASP A 87 12.15 14.35 17.92
C ASP A 87 10.99 15.26 17.47
N LYS A 88 9.81 15.08 18.08
CA LYS A 88 8.57 15.81 17.79
C LYS A 88 7.88 16.25 19.07
N ASP A 89 7.17 17.38 19.00
CA ASP A 89 6.30 17.85 20.08
C ASP A 89 4.92 17.16 19.99
N LEU A 90 4.95 15.82 20.03
CA LEU A 90 3.81 14.95 19.81
C LEU A 90 3.75 13.86 20.88
N VAL A 91 2.54 13.51 21.30
CA VAL A 91 2.25 12.40 22.21
C VAL A 91 1.01 11.64 21.74
N ILE A 92 1.06 10.32 21.86
CA ILE A 92 -0.09 9.43 21.77
C ILE A 92 -0.32 8.81 23.15
N THR A 93 -1.53 8.94 23.68
CA THR A 93 -1.93 8.42 24.99
C THR A 93 -3.01 7.36 24.81
N ARG A 94 -2.83 6.17 25.35
CA ARG A 94 -3.93 5.21 25.52
C ARG A 94 -4.78 5.65 26.71
N VAL A 95 -6.10 5.61 26.55
CA VAL A 95 -7.04 6.06 27.58
C VAL A 95 -8.11 5.03 27.90
N SER A 96 -8.58 5.04 29.14
CA SER A 96 -9.70 4.23 29.59
C SER A 96 -11.01 4.81 29.00
N GLY A 97 -11.61 4.08 28.05
CA GLY A 97 -12.84 4.52 27.41
C GLY A 97 -13.06 3.93 26.03
N ASN A 98 -14.18 4.33 25.42
CA ASN A 98 -14.56 3.86 24.09
C ASN A 98 -14.43 4.98 23.07
N ALA A 99 -13.70 4.70 21.98
CA ALA A 99 -13.70 5.51 20.79
C ALA A 99 -14.36 4.71 19.65
N THR A 100 -15.14 5.39 18.81
CA THR A 100 -15.95 4.72 17.77
C THR A 100 -15.31 4.75 16.39
N HIS A 101 -14.48 5.75 16.09
CA HIS A 101 -13.96 5.97 14.75
C HIS A 101 -12.43 5.79 14.73
N PRO A 102 -11.89 4.92 13.86
CA PRO A 102 -10.47 4.86 13.58
C PRO A 102 -9.98 6.14 12.90
N LEU A 103 -8.69 6.43 13.04
CA LEU A 103 -8.05 7.60 12.44
C LEU A 103 -7.09 7.19 11.32
N ARG A 104 -7.17 7.84 10.15
CA ARG A 104 -6.18 7.71 9.07
C ARG A 104 -5.18 8.85 9.13
N ILE A 105 -3.92 8.56 8.80
CA ILE A 105 -2.91 9.60 8.54
C ILE A 105 -2.90 9.87 7.04
N GLY A 106 -3.01 11.14 6.67
CA GLY A 106 -3.00 11.61 5.29
C GLY A 106 -1.59 11.88 4.79
N GLU A 107 -1.40 11.75 3.49
CA GLU A 107 -0.12 12.01 2.83
C GLU A 107 0.03 13.49 2.44
N ILE A 108 1.24 14.02 2.62
CA ILE A 108 1.57 15.42 2.32
C ILE A 108 1.62 15.76 0.82
N GLU A 109 1.51 14.77 -0.07
CA GLU A 109 1.43 15.03 -1.50
C GLU A 109 0.17 15.86 -1.83
N ASN A 110 0.37 16.91 -2.64
CA ASN A 110 -0.67 17.87 -3.04
C ASN A 110 -1.42 18.52 -1.86
N ILE A 111 -0.73 18.73 -0.73
CA ILE A 111 -1.35 19.37 0.46
C ILE A 111 -1.92 20.76 0.15
N ALA A 112 -1.34 21.49 -0.81
CA ALA A 112 -1.76 22.85 -1.18
C ALA A 112 -3.19 22.93 -1.77
N ASP A 113 -3.70 21.85 -2.37
CA ASP A 113 -5.01 21.81 -3.01
C ASP A 113 -6.14 21.37 -2.04
N LYS A 114 -5.77 21.04 -0.80
CA LYS A 114 -6.69 20.53 0.22
C LYS A 114 -7.13 21.65 1.16
N ILE A 115 -8.36 21.55 1.65
CA ILE A 115 -8.90 22.43 2.69
C ILE A 115 -8.81 21.69 4.02
N PHE A 116 -8.45 22.40 5.08
CA PHE A 116 -8.25 21.81 6.40
C PHE A 116 -9.12 22.47 7.44
N TYR A 117 -9.37 21.74 8.52
CA TYR A 117 -9.98 22.28 9.72
C TYR A 117 -9.42 21.58 10.95
N LEU A 118 -9.64 22.17 12.11
CA LEU A 118 -9.51 21.49 13.39
C LEU A 118 -10.69 21.80 14.29
N ASN A 119 -10.97 20.89 15.22
CA ASN A 119 -11.80 21.18 16.38
C ASN A 119 -10.88 21.36 17.58
N ALA A 120 -11.07 22.43 18.36
CA ALA A 120 -10.24 22.71 19.52
C ALA A 120 -10.96 23.50 20.61
N PHE A 121 -10.46 23.35 21.83
CA PHE A 121 -10.83 24.18 22.95
C PHE A 121 -9.88 25.39 23.01
N LYS A 122 -10.44 26.58 23.19
CA LYS A 122 -9.65 27.70 23.69
C LYS A 122 -9.64 27.63 25.22
N GLU A 123 -8.62 28.23 25.83
CA GLU A 123 -8.48 28.31 27.27
C GLU A 123 -9.75 28.96 27.86
N LYS A 124 -10.37 28.31 28.84
CA LYS A 124 -11.65 28.66 29.48
C LYS A 124 -12.93 28.34 28.70
N ASP A 125 -12.85 27.95 27.43
CA ASP A 125 -14.04 27.49 26.71
C ASP A 125 -14.50 26.15 27.28
N THR A 126 -15.82 25.98 27.43
CA THR A 126 -16.46 24.73 27.87
C THR A 126 -16.85 23.84 26.71
N GLU A 127 -16.93 24.40 25.50
CA GLU A 127 -17.27 23.69 24.28
C GLU A 127 -16.17 23.89 23.23
N PRO A 128 -15.88 22.87 22.40
CA PRO A 128 -14.89 23.00 21.34
C PRO A 128 -15.44 23.83 20.17
N GLY A 129 -14.62 24.71 19.63
CA GLY A 129 -14.89 25.43 18.39
C GLY A 129 -14.26 24.74 17.17
N ARG A 130 -14.80 25.02 15.98
CA ARG A 130 -14.20 24.64 14.71
C ARG A 130 -13.39 25.81 14.14
N ILE A 131 -12.17 25.55 13.69
CA ILE A 131 -11.28 26.51 13.06
C ILE A 131 -10.93 26.01 11.67
N MET A 132 -11.30 26.76 10.64
CA MET A 132 -10.93 26.46 9.26
C MET A 132 -9.51 26.95 8.97
N LEU A 133 -8.76 26.17 8.19
CA LEU A 133 -7.36 26.36 7.88
C LEU A 133 -7.12 26.31 6.38
N ASN A 134 -6.38 27.29 5.87
CA ASN A 134 -6.02 27.43 4.46
C ASN A 134 -4.51 27.58 4.28
N PHE A 135 -4.06 27.47 3.03
CA PHE A 135 -2.68 27.74 2.60
C PHE A 135 -1.63 26.97 3.42
N PRO A 136 -1.67 25.63 3.47
CA PRO A 136 -0.64 24.85 4.14
C PRO A 136 0.72 25.10 3.49
N GLN A 137 1.72 25.40 4.31
CA GLN A 137 3.11 25.59 3.87
C GLN A 137 4.02 24.65 4.65
N LEU A 138 4.67 23.75 3.93
CA LEU A 138 5.71 22.88 4.51
C LEU A 138 6.88 23.75 4.98
N ALA A 139 7.28 23.55 6.22
CA ALA A 139 8.44 24.18 6.84
C ALA A 139 9.50 23.10 7.17
N PRO A 140 10.77 23.50 7.39
CA PRO A 140 11.83 22.57 7.72
C PRO A 140 11.49 21.71 8.95
N GLN A 141 12.13 20.54 9.05
CA GLN A 141 12.06 19.65 10.20
C GLN A 141 10.66 19.08 10.47
N GLY A 142 9.89 18.78 9.42
CA GLY A 142 8.58 18.13 9.57
C GLY A 142 7.48 19.04 10.12
N LEU A 143 7.62 20.35 10.00
CA LEU A 143 6.59 21.31 10.44
C LEU A 143 5.70 21.75 9.28
N ILE A 144 4.45 22.08 9.58
CA ILE A 144 3.50 22.66 8.62
C ILE A 144 2.93 23.94 9.21
N LYS A 145 2.89 25.00 8.41
CA LYS A 145 2.22 26.25 8.76
C LYS A 145 0.87 26.28 8.10
N TYR A 146 -0.17 26.56 8.87
CA TYR A 146 -1.52 26.74 8.38
C TYR A 146 -1.98 28.16 8.67
N ASN A 147 -2.60 28.81 7.69
CA ASN A 147 -3.24 30.10 7.93
C ASN A 147 -4.66 29.89 8.44
N ILE A 148 -5.04 30.60 9.50
CA ILE A 148 -6.42 30.59 10.01
C ILE A 148 -7.30 31.33 9.01
N GLU A 149 -8.26 30.62 8.42
CA GLU A 149 -9.20 31.21 7.48
C GLU A 149 -9.96 32.36 8.15
N SER A 150 -10.03 33.47 7.44
CA SER A 150 -10.66 34.69 7.92
C SER A 150 -11.91 34.92 7.09
N ASN A 151 -13.10 34.75 7.68
CA ASN A 151 -14.28 35.38 7.11
C ASN A 151 -14.11 36.90 7.16
N SER A 152 -14.66 37.59 6.16
CA SER A 152 -14.54 39.04 5.93
C SER A 152 -15.20 39.93 7.00
N THR A 153 -15.54 39.39 8.17
CA THR A 153 -16.07 40.14 9.32
C THR A 153 -14.93 40.47 10.30
N PRO A 154 -14.61 41.76 10.50
CA PRO A 154 -13.39 42.20 11.18
C PRO A 154 -13.63 42.32 12.69
N ASP A 155 -13.40 41.24 13.45
CA ASP A 155 -13.07 41.42 14.85
C ASP A 155 -11.58 41.78 14.93
N LEU A 156 -11.31 43.04 15.29
CA LEU A 156 -9.98 43.68 15.40
C LEU A 156 -9.13 43.12 16.56
N ILE A 157 -9.21 41.82 16.83
CA ILE A 157 -8.40 41.13 17.83
C ILE A 157 -7.26 40.42 17.09
N GLU A 158 -6.03 40.70 17.51
CA GLU A 158 -4.86 39.94 17.06
C GLU A 158 -5.09 38.45 17.33
N LYS A 159 -5.31 37.68 16.26
CA LYS A 159 -5.74 36.28 16.33
C LYS A 159 -4.78 35.43 17.16
N SER A 160 -3.49 35.72 17.10
CA SER A 160 -2.42 35.07 17.88
C SER A 160 -2.67 35.02 19.40
N LYS A 161 -3.44 35.95 19.97
CA LYS A 161 -3.81 35.98 21.41
C LYS A 161 -5.10 35.23 21.74
N GLY A 162 -5.95 35.01 20.75
CA GLY A 162 -7.28 34.42 20.91
C GLY A 162 -7.34 32.89 20.81
N TYR A 163 -6.22 32.20 20.58
CA TYR A 163 -6.15 30.74 20.39
C TYR A 163 -5.30 30.02 21.44
N LYS A 164 -5.11 30.61 22.62
CA LYS A 164 -4.52 29.89 23.75
C LYS A 164 -5.39 28.66 24.06
N GLY A 165 -4.78 27.51 24.31
CA GLY A 165 -5.49 26.23 24.54
C GLY A 165 -5.65 25.33 23.31
N VAL A 166 -5.43 25.85 22.10
CA VAL A 166 -5.58 25.09 20.84
C VAL A 166 -4.48 24.06 20.61
N SER A 167 -3.32 24.21 21.25
CA SER A 167 -2.22 23.24 21.17
C SER A 167 -2.70 21.81 21.43
N GLY A 168 -2.29 20.89 20.57
CA GLY A 168 -2.72 19.50 20.51
C GLY A 168 -3.95 19.25 19.65
N GLY A 169 -4.57 20.29 19.08
CA GLY A 169 -5.64 20.15 18.10
C GLY A 169 -5.17 19.41 16.83
N LEU A 170 -5.95 18.43 16.40
CA LEU A 170 -5.66 17.60 15.23
C LEU A 170 -6.17 18.29 13.95
N VAL A 171 -5.29 18.46 12.97
CA VAL A 171 -5.63 19.04 11.66
C VAL A 171 -6.17 17.93 10.75
N LEU A 172 -7.42 18.11 10.32
CA LEU A 172 -8.19 17.16 9.51
C LEU A 172 -8.49 17.74 8.12
N GLU A 173 -8.59 16.86 7.12
CA GLU A 173 -8.99 17.21 5.75
C GLU A 173 -10.50 17.46 5.62
N TYR A 174 -10.86 18.45 4.80
CA TYR A 174 -12.23 18.83 4.44
C TYR A 174 -12.48 18.66 2.93
N PRO A 175 -13.65 18.17 2.48
CA PRO A 175 -14.80 17.74 3.28
C PRO A 175 -14.54 16.43 4.03
N GLU A 176 -15.32 16.22 5.09
CA GLU A 176 -15.17 15.07 5.97
C GLU A 176 -15.49 13.75 5.23
N SER A 177 -14.59 12.78 5.32
CA SER A 177 -14.78 11.40 4.85
C SER A 177 -15.42 10.53 5.95
N ASP A 178 -15.89 9.32 5.62
CA ASP A 178 -16.39 8.35 6.60
C ASP A 178 -15.37 8.01 7.70
N LEU A 179 -14.08 8.08 7.35
CA LEU A 179 -12.96 7.98 8.27
C LEU A 179 -12.18 9.30 8.29
N PRO A 180 -11.90 9.89 9.47
CA PRO A 180 -11.15 11.13 9.57
C PRO A 180 -9.72 10.92 9.06
N VAL A 181 -9.24 11.87 8.24
CA VAL A 181 -7.88 11.88 7.71
C VAL A 181 -7.13 13.05 8.33
N ALA A 182 -6.10 12.74 9.12
CA ALA A 182 -5.29 13.70 9.86
C ALA A 182 -3.93 13.91 9.22
N TYR A 183 -3.46 15.16 9.26
CA TYR A 183 -2.19 15.56 8.63
C TYR A 183 -1.17 16.09 9.63
N ALA A 184 -1.64 16.77 10.67
CA ALA A 184 -0.75 17.46 11.60
C ALA A 184 -1.40 17.67 12.97
N VAL A 185 -0.59 17.99 13.98
CA VAL A 185 -1.04 18.40 15.32
C VAL A 185 -0.53 19.79 15.61
N ILE A 186 -1.42 20.71 16.00
CA ILE A 186 -1.03 22.10 16.33
C ILE A 186 -0.11 22.10 17.57
N ILE A 187 1.03 22.77 17.48
CA ILE A 187 1.99 22.85 18.60
C ILE A 187 2.18 24.29 19.09
N GLU A 188 2.12 25.30 18.22
CA GLU A 188 2.34 26.68 18.65
C GLU A 188 1.62 27.69 17.74
N ASN A 189 1.43 28.89 18.28
CA ASN A 189 0.95 30.03 17.52
C ASN A 189 2.13 30.61 16.72
N GLY A 190 1.97 30.67 15.39
CA GLY A 190 2.91 31.32 14.50
C GLY A 190 2.79 32.84 14.53
N LYS A 191 3.52 33.49 13.63
CA LYS A 191 3.38 34.94 13.40
C LYS A 191 2.07 35.21 12.65
N ASN A 192 1.51 36.41 12.84
CA ASN A 192 0.26 36.84 12.20
C ASN A 192 -0.94 35.93 12.56
N ASN A 193 -1.49 35.23 11.57
CA ASN A 193 -2.66 34.36 11.69
C ASN A 193 -2.29 32.88 11.45
N ASP A 194 -1.01 32.53 11.61
CA ASP A 194 -0.54 31.18 11.34
C ASP A 194 -0.60 30.31 12.61
N LEU A 195 -0.97 29.05 12.44
CA LEU A 195 -0.73 27.98 13.40
C LEU A 195 0.39 27.10 12.87
N ILE A 196 1.32 26.73 13.75
CA ILE A 196 2.42 25.83 13.43
C ILE A 196 2.08 24.45 14.00
N ALA A 197 2.26 23.42 13.17
CA ALA A 197 1.86 22.06 13.47
C ALA A 197 3.00 21.07 13.19
N GLU A 198 3.07 19.99 13.97
CA GLU A 198 3.90 18.82 13.69
C GLU A 198 3.22 17.95 12.62
N CYS A 199 3.95 17.61 11.56
CA CYS A 199 3.50 16.67 10.54
C CYS A 199 3.38 15.26 11.11
N LEU A 200 2.33 14.56 10.70
CA LEU A 200 2.08 13.16 11.06
C LEU A 200 2.58 12.15 10.01
N ASN A 201 2.93 12.60 8.80
CA ASN A 201 3.25 11.70 7.68
C ASN A 201 4.61 10.97 7.82
N ASP A 202 5.50 11.49 8.66
CA ASP A 202 6.85 10.96 8.89
C ASP A 202 6.96 10.20 10.23
N ILE A 203 5.83 9.82 10.84
CA ILE A 203 5.85 9.00 12.06
C ILE A 203 6.19 7.54 11.75
N ASP A 204 7.02 6.93 12.59
CA ASP A 204 7.31 5.50 12.52
C ASP A 204 6.15 4.69 13.08
N HIS A 205 5.24 4.27 12.20
CA HIS A 205 4.10 3.45 12.59
C HIS A 205 4.48 2.10 13.19
N ASP A 206 5.58 1.49 12.74
CA ASP A 206 5.96 0.15 13.16
C ASP A 206 6.47 0.20 14.61
N LEU A 207 7.25 1.23 14.94
CA LEU A 207 7.67 1.54 16.30
C LEU A 207 6.50 1.78 17.25
N ILE A 208 5.54 2.62 16.85
CA ILE A 208 4.39 2.96 17.71
C ILE A 208 3.48 1.74 17.89
N ASN A 209 3.21 0.98 16.81
CA ASN A 209 2.39 -0.22 16.89
C ASN A 209 3.03 -1.28 17.81
N ALA A 210 4.36 -1.44 17.76
CA ALA A 210 5.09 -2.33 18.65
C ALA A 210 5.04 -1.87 20.11
N TYR A 211 5.13 -0.56 20.38
CA TYR A 211 5.02 0.00 21.73
C TYR A 211 3.68 -0.35 22.38
N PHE A 212 2.59 -0.17 21.63
CA PHE A 212 1.23 -0.39 22.14
C PHE A 212 0.70 -1.81 21.91
N ASP A 213 1.44 -2.69 21.25
CA ASP A 213 0.99 -4.04 20.87
C ASP A 213 -0.34 -4.05 20.07
N CYS A 214 -0.53 -3.07 19.18
CA CYS A 214 -1.69 -3.00 18.29
C CYS A 214 -1.45 -2.08 17.08
N VAL A 215 -2.21 -2.26 15.99
CA VAL A 215 -2.27 -1.30 14.88
C VAL A 215 -3.16 -0.12 15.27
N ILE A 216 -2.55 1.05 15.45
CA ILE A 216 -3.20 2.26 15.97
C ILE A 216 -3.92 3.01 14.87
N PHE A 217 -3.19 3.45 13.85
CA PHE A 217 -3.76 4.22 12.74
C PHE A 217 -4.33 3.27 11.70
N HIS A 218 -5.51 3.60 11.21
CA HIS A 218 -6.16 2.81 10.19
C HIS A 218 -5.46 3.01 8.84
N ARG A 219 -5.05 1.89 8.25
CA ARG A 219 -4.59 1.81 6.87
C ARG A 219 -5.70 1.18 6.03
N PRO A 220 -5.90 1.60 4.78
CA PRO A 220 -6.78 0.88 3.87
C PRO A 220 -6.36 -0.59 3.83
N VAL A 221 -7.23 -1.50 4.24
CA VAL A 221 -6.97 -2.95 4.15
C VAL A 221 -7.61 -3.44 2.85
N TRP A 222 -6.86 -4.22 2.08
CA TRP A 222 -7.40 -4.94 0.94
C TRP A 222 -8.31 -6.05 1.46
N THR A 223 -9.62 -5.83 1.45
CA THR A 223 -10.61 -6.87 1.78
C THR A 223 -11.09 -7.63 0.55
N VAL A 224 -10.61 -7.24 -0.63
CA VAL A 224 -11.04 -7.80 -1.91
C VAL A 224 -10.56 -9.24 -2.03
N LYS A 225 -11.49 -10.15 -2.27
CA LYS A 225 -11.18 -11.54 -2.57
C LYS A 225 -10.78 -11.66 -4.04
N LEU A 226 -9.53 -12.03 -4.28
CA LEU A 226 -9.04 -12.31 -5.63
C LEU A 226 -9.54 -13.66 -6.12
N ASP A 227 -9.77 -13.74 -7.42
CA ASP A 227 -10.02 -14.99 -8.12
C ASP A 227 -8.71 -15.77 -8.29
N ASN A 228 -8.38 -16.59 -7.29
CA ASN A 228 -7.21 -17.46 -7.30
C ASN A 228 -7.53 -18.84 -7.88
N SER A 229 -8.52 -18.96 -8.78
CA SER A 229 -8.96 -20.26 -9.33
C SER A 229 -7.88 -20.98 -10.15
N ILE A 230 -6.87 -20.27 -10.68
CA ILE A 230 -5.70 -20.88 -11.32
C ILE A 230 -4.94 -21.84 -10.39
N ASN A 231 -5.02 -21.68 -9.06
CA ASN A 231 -4.46 -22.63 -8.09
C ASN A 231 -5.03 -24.05 -8.25
N GLY A 232 -6.23 -24.21 -8.81
CA GLY A 232 -6.79 -25.52 -9.12
C GLY A 232 -6.09 -26.22 -10.29
N TYR A 233 -5.36 -25.48 -11.13
CA TYR A 233 -4.77 -25.97 -12.37
C TYR A 233 -3.24 -26.02 -12.36
N VAL A 234 -2.60 -25.48 -11.32
CA VAL A 234 -1.15 -25.52 -11.14
C VAL A 234 -0.78 -26.03 -9.75
N LYS A 235 0.40 -26.65 -9.64
CA LYS A 235 0.93 -27.20 -8.39
C LYS A 235 2.37 -26.75 -8.20
N GLU A 236 2.68 -26.18 -7.04
CA GLU A 236 4.06 -25.92 -6.64
C GLU A 236 4.80 -27.25 -6.38
N ILE A 237 5.98 -27.42 -6.97
CA ILE A 237 6.84 -28.60 -6.78
C ILE A 237 8.18 -28.26 -6.13
N PHE A 238 8.58 -26.99 -6.16
CA PHE A 238 9.87 -26.57 -5.65
C PHE A 238 9.82 -25.10 -5.24
N ARG A 239 10.42 -24.81 -4.09
CA ARG A 239 10.65 -23.46 -3.60
C ARG A 239 12.04 -23.38 -3.00
N LYS A 240 12.82 -22.39 -3.44
CA LYS A 240 14.17 -22.14 -2.94
C LYS A 240 14.37 -20.66 -2.71
N LYS A 241 14.64 -20.30 -1.46
CA LYS A 241 15.04 -18.96 -1.08
C LYS A 241 16.55 -18.81 -1.28
N LEU A 242 16.97 -17.90 -2.15
CA LEU A 242 18.39 -17.63 -2.43
C LEU A 242 18.93 -16.50 -1.55
N THR A 243 18.11 -15.48 -1.29
CA THR A 243 18.40 -14.39 -0.34
C THR A 243 17.11 -14.00 0.40
N ASN A 244 17.16 -13.00 1.28
CA ASN A 244 15.94 -12.48 1.91
C ASN A 244 14.93 -11.90 0.92
N ASP A 245 15.44 -11.36 -0.20
CA ASP A 245 14.67 -10.63 -1.21
C ASP A 245 14.58 -11.38 -2.54
N PHE A 246 15.14 -12.60 -2.63
CA PHE A 246 15.09 -13.39 -3.85
C PHE A 246 14.69 -14.83 -3.56
N GLU A 247 13.55 -15.24 -4.13
CA GLU A 247 13.11 -16.61 -4.13
C GLU A 247 12.72 -17.11 -5.52
N ILE A 248 12.80 -18.42 -5.66
CA ILE A 248 12.47 -19.16 -6.86
C ILE A 248 11.38 -20.16 -6.52
N VAL A 249 10.33 -20.17 -7.32
CA VAL A 249 9.16 -21.04 -7.16
C VAL A 249 8.87 -21.71 -8.49
N THR A 250 8.77 -23.04 -8.45
CA THR A 250 8.49 -23.84 -9.63
C THR A 250 7.11 -24.42 -9.52
N TYR A 251 6.29 -24.13 -10.52
CA TYR A 251 4.96 -24.68 -10.71
C TYR A 251 5.01 -25.76 -11.78
N ILE A 252 4.08 -26.70 -11.72
CA ILE A 252 3.74 -27.60 -12.82
C ILE A 252 2.23 -27.54 -13.06
N PRO A 253 1.74 -27.89 -14.26
CA PRO A 253 0.33 -28.19 -14.45
C PRO A 253 -0.13 -29.27 -13.47
N ALA A 254 -1.27 -29.06 -12.81
CA ALA A 254 -1.80 -29.99 -11.80
C ALA A 254 -2.34 -31.29 -12.43
N HIS A 255 -2.74 -31.24 -13.70
CA HIS A 255 -3.29 -32.36 -14.43
C HIS A 255 -2.22 -33.01 -15.32
N ASN A 256 -2.10 -34.33 -15.21
CA ASN A 256 -1.24 -35.11 -16.08
C ASN A 256 -1.93 -35.36 -17.43
N GLY A 257 -1.14 -35.39 -18.49
CA GLY A 257 -1.59 -35.59 -19.86
C GLY A 257 -0.51 -36.25 -20.71
N PHE A 258 -0.77 -36.43 -22.01
CA PHE A 258 0.26 -36.93 -22.92
C PHE A 258 1.06 -35.77 -23.53
N PRO A 259 2.41 -35.79 -23.51
CA PRO A 259 3.27 -36.82 -22.92
C PRO A 259 3.42 -36.76 -21.39
N HIS A 260 3.29 -35.59 -20.76
CA HIS A 260 3.44 -35.44 -19.29
C HIS A 260 2.33 -34.63 -18.63
N PHE A 261 1.94 -33.52 -19.23
CA PHE A 261 0.99 -32.56 -18.67
C PHE A 261 -0.25 -32.38 -19.53
N ASP A 262 -1.39 -32.05 -18.93
CA ASP A 262 -2.58 -31.58 -19.64
C ASP A 262 -2.75 -30.08 -19.43
N LEU A 263 -2.46 -29.31 -20.48
CA LEU A 263 -2.61 -27.85 -20.46
C LEU A 263 -4.02 -27.38 -20.81
N LYS A 264 -4.95 -28.27 -21.19
CA LYS A 264 -6.33 -27.87 -21.57
C LYS A 264 -7.07 -27.12 -20.46
N PRO A 265 -7.01 -27.52 -19.18
CA PRO A 265 -7.68 -26.76 -18.11
C PRO A 265 -7.13 -25.33 -17.98
N ILE A 266 -5.81 -25.16 -18.09
CA ILE A 266 -5.15 -23.85 -18.08
C ILE A 266 -5.58 -23.04 -19.31
N ALA A 267 -5.57 -23.64 -20.50
CA ALA A 267 -6.01 -22.97 -21.73
C ALA A 267 -7.46 -22.47 -21.65
N ARG A 268 -8.39 -23.30 -21.14
CA ARG A 268 -9.79 -22.90 -20.92
C ARG A 268 -9.92 -21.76 -19.92
N PHE A 269 -9.20 -21.83 -18.82
CA PHE A 269 -9.15 -20.75 -17.84
C PHE A 269 -8.69 -19.44 -18.49
N LEU A 270 -7.57 -19.47 -19.21
CA LEU A 270 -7.04 -18.27 -19.88
C LEU A 270 -7.98 -17.73 -20.96
N LEU A 271 -8.70 -18.58 -21.68
CA LEU A 271 -9.73 -18.16 -22.65
C LEU A 271 -10.85 -17.37 -22.00
N ASN A 272 -11.34 -17.81 -20.84
CA ASN A 272 -12.33 -17.07 -20.07
C ASN A 272 -11.76 -15.72 -19.59
N GLU A 273 -10.48 -15.69 -19.19
CA GLU A 273 -9.80 -14.46 -18.80
C GLU A 273 -9.65 -13.46 -19.94
N PHE A 274 -9.34 -13.93 -21.14
CA PHE A 274 -9.29 -13.08 -22.34
C PHE A 274 -10.66 -12.46 -22.67
N ASN A 275 -11.76 -13.17 -22.42
CA ASN A 275 -13.10 -12.60 -22.62
C ASN A 275 -13.28 -11.33 -21.78
N TYR A 276 -12.92 -11.39 -20.49
CA TYR A 276 -12.99 -10.23 -19.60
C TYR A 276 -12.05 -9.10 -20.04
N MET A 277 -10.83 -9.42 -20.49
CA MET A 277 -9.84 -8.40 -20.87
C MET A 277 -10.09 -7.74 -22.24
N LEU A 278 -10.72 -8.44 -23.18
CA LEU A 278 -10.83 -7.99 -24.57
C LEU A 278 -12.23 -7.49 -24.93
N THR A 279 -13.19 -7.55 -24.01
CA THR A 279 -14.56 -7.13 -24.30
C THR A 279 -15.18 -6.15 -23.32
N ASN A 280 -15.69 -5.07 -23.90
CA ASN A 280 -16.67 -4.22 -23.26
C ASN A 280 -18.01 -4.97 -23.15
N ASN A 281 -18.79 -4.67 -22.10
CA ASN A 281 -20.09 -5.25 -21.67
C ASN A 281 -21.23 -5.32 -22.74
N LYS A 282 -20.94 -5.18 -24.03
CA LYS A 282 -21.91 -5.09 -25.14
C LYS A 282 -21.84 -6.24 -26.15
N ILE A 283 -20.98 -7.26 -25.94
CA ILE A 283 -20.83 -8.41 -26.86
C ILE A 283 -21.29 -9.70 -26.16
N LEU A 284 -21.94 -10.60 -26.89
CA LEU A 284 -22.32 -11.91 -26.35
C LEU A 284 -21.06 -12.77 -26.05
N PRO A 285 -21.01 -13.51 -24.92
CA PRO A 285 -19.84 -14.29 -24.50
C PRO A 285 -19.23 -15.26 -25.54
N PRO A 286 -19.99 -15.88 -26.46
CA PRO A 286 -19.38 -16.71 -27.51
C PRO A 286 -18.59 -15.90 -28.54
N GLN A 287 -19.05 -14.70 -28.89
CA GLN A 287 -18.41 -13.85 -29.91
C GLN A 287 -17.11 -13.23 -29.38
N SER A 288 -17.07 -12.93 -28.09
CA SER A 288 -15.90 -12.38 -27.42
C SER A 288 -14.76 -13.40 -27.33
N VAL A 289 -15.08 -14.64 -26.96
CA VAL A 289 -14.12 -15.77 -26.93
C VAL A 289 -13.52 -16.02 -28.32
N VAL A 290 -14.34 -16.00 -29.38
CA VAL A 290 -13.85 -16.14 -30.76
C VAL A 290 -12.92 -14.99 -31.16
N ARG A 291 -13.25 -13.74 -30.80
CA ARG A 291 -12.40 -12.58 -31.09
C ARG A 291 -11.06 -12.63 -30.36
N ALA A 292 -11.08 -13.04 -29.08
CA ALA A 292 -9.88 -13.29 -28.30
C ALA A 292 -9.01 -14.34 -29.00
N GLY A 293 -9.62 -15.45 -29.40
CA GLY A 293 -8.95 -16.50 -30.16
C GLY A 293 -8.27 -16.03 -31.44
N MET A 294 -8.97 -15.21 -32.22
CA MET A 294 -8.40 -14.62 -33.44
C MET A 294 -7.23 -13.67 -33.16
N LEU A 295 -7.26 -12.93 -32.05
CA LEU A 295 -6.13 -12.07 -31.67
C LEU A 295 -4.91 -12.92 -31.32
N LEU A 296 -5.10 -13.99 -30.55
CA LEU A 296 -4.02 -14.90 -30.15
C LEU A 296 -3.40 -15.62 -31.33
N SER A 297 -4.21 -16.05 -32.29
CA SER A 297 -3.70 -16.71 -33.49
C SER A 297 -2.93 -15.75 -34.40
N LYS A 298 -3.37 -14.49 -34.52
CA LYS A 298 -2.68 -13.47 -35.34
C LYS A 298 -1.37 -13.00 -34.72
N GLU A 299 -1.30 -12.90 -33.40
CA GLU A 299 -0.14 -12.37 -32.67
C GLU A 299 0.75 -13.47 -32.07
N ILE A 300 0.72 -14.68 -32.63
CA ILE A 300 1.41 -15.86 -32.06
C ILE A 300 2.92 -15.64 -31.85
N SER A 301 3.56 -14.83 -32.71
CA SER A 301 4.99 -14.46 -32.62
C SER A 301 5.32 -13.66 -31.36
N HIS A 302 4.33 -13.05 -30.71
CA HIS A 302 4.48 -12.28 -29.49
C HIS A 302 4.13 -13.09 -28.23
N GLU A 303 3.86 -14.39 -28.36
CA GLU A 303 3.53 -15.35 -27.29
C GLU A 303 2.46 -14.85 -26.29
N PRO A 304 1.30 -14.38 -26.76
CA PRO A 304 0.30 -13.75 -25.90
C PRO A 304 -0.28 -14.69 -24.83
N ALA A 305 -0.31 -16.01 -25.08
CA ALA A 305 -0.79 -16.99 -24.11
C ALA A 305 0.13 -17.09 -22.88
N ASN A 306 1.44 -17.17 -23.10
CA ASN A 306 2.44 -17.25 -22.03
C ASN A 306 2.52 -15.94 -21.23
N LYS A 307 2.39 -14.82 -21.93
CA LYS A 307 2.25 -13.50 -21.32
C LYS A 307 1.01 -13.42 -20.44
N LEU A 308 -0.18 -13.80 -20.91
CA LEU A 308 -1.37 -13.79 -20.05
C LEU A 308 -1.22 -14.72 -18.84
N LEU A 309 -0.68 -15.94 -19.04
CA LEU A 309 -0.41 -16.87 -17.97
C LEU A 309 0.50 -16.26 -16.90
N THR A 310 1.50 -15.46 -17.31
CA THR A 310 2.41 -14.75 -16.41
C THR A 310 1.64 -13.82 -15.47
N GLY A 311 0.73 -13.01 -15.99
CA GLY A 311 -0.14 -12.15 -15.17
C GLY A 311 -0.93 -12.96 -14.14
N ARG A 312 -1.60 -14.04 -14.56
CA ARG A 312 -2.48 -14.86 -13.69
C ARG A 312 -1.73 -15.67 -12.65
N LEU A 313 -0.58 -16.24 -13.00
CA LEU A 313 0.29 -16.94 -12.05
C LEU A 313 0.75 -15.99 -10.95
N VAL A 314 1.15 -14.77 -11.32
CA VAL A 314 1.66 -13.78 -10.37
C VAL A 314 0.56 -13.22 -9.49
N GLU A 315 -0.64 -12.96 -10.03
CA GLU A 315 -1.79 -12.56 -9.21
C GLU A 315 -2.04 -13.52 -8.06
N THR A 316 -1.97 -14.81 -8.38
CA THR A 316 -2.21 -15.88 -7.41
C THR A 316 -1.05 -16.07 -6.45
N TYR A 317 0.17 -15.99 -6.96
CA TYR A 317 1.38 -16.16 -6.19
C TYR A 317 1.57 -15.05 -5.15
N LEU A 318 1.43 -13.79 -5.56
CA LEU A 318 1.59 -12.63 -4.69
C LEU A 318 0.30 -12.26 -3.96
N ASN A 319 -0.83 -12.87 -4.32
CA ASN A 319 -2.17 -12.42 -3.94
C ASN A 319 -2.35 -10.91 -4.24
N ALA A 320 -1.99 -10.50 -5.45
CA ALA A 320 -1.92 -9.12 -5.90
C ALA A 320 -2.75 -8.95 -7.19
N PRO A 321 -3.86 -8.18 -7.22
CA PRO A 321 -4.65 -7.98 -8.44
C PRO A 321 -3.82 -7.41 -9.59
N HIS A 322 -4.10 -7.91 -10.80
CA HIS A 322 -3.66 -7.31 -12.05
C HIS A 322 -4.38 -5.98 -12.27
N LEU A 323 -3.61 -4.95 -12.59
CA LEU A 323 -4.10 -3.60 -12.87
C LEU A 323 -4.19 -3.33 -14.37
N TYR A 324 -3.09 -3.54 -15.09
CA TYR A 324 -3.01 -3.37 -16.53
C TYR A 324 -1.84 -4.17 -17.12
N SER A 325 -1.89 -4.37 -18.43
CA SER A 325 -0.77 -4.91 -19.21
C SER A 325 -0.37 -3.88 -20.26
N THR A 326 0.92 -3.71 -20.50
CA THR A 326 1.38 -2.96 -21.68
C THR A 326 0.99 -3.70 -22.97
N GLY A 327 1.02 -3.01 -24.12
CA GLY A 327 0.79 -3.65 -25.42
C GLY A 327 1.78 -4.79 -25.71
N LEU A 328 1.33 -5.83 -26.43
CA LEU A 328 2.12 -7.05 -26.70
C LEU A 328 3.48 -6.80 -27.38
N THR A 329 3.58 -5.70 -28.13
CA THR A 329 4.76 -5.24 -28.88
C THR A 329 5.61 -4.22 -28.11
N ALA A 330 5.23 -3.87 -26.88
CA ALA A 330 5.98 -2.93 -26.07
C ALA A 330 7.39 -3.48 -25.77
N LYS A 331 8.41 -2.63 -25.91
CA LYS A 331 9.81 -2.98 -25.61
C LYS A 331 9.98 -3.50 -24.17
N TYR A 332 9.26 -2.90 -23.24
CA TYR A 332 9.25 -3.27 -21.81
C TYR A 332 7.90 -3.85 -21.46
N TYR A 333 7.53 -4.95 -22.12
CA TYR A 333 6.31 -5.65 -21.80
C TYR A 333 6.25 -5.99 -20.31
N HIS A 334 5.16 -5.64 -19.65
CA HIS A 334 4.91 -6.06 -18.27
C HIS A 334 3.41 -6.04 -17.95
N HIS A 335 3.08 -6.79 -16.92
CA HIS A 335 1.83 -6.66 -16.18
C HIS A 335 2.11 -5.89 -14.91
N MET A 336 1.28 -4.89 -14.61
CA MET A 336 1.32 -4.18 -13.36
C MET A 336 0.34 -4.82 -12.39
N HIS A 337 0.78 -5.01 -11.16
CA HIS A 337 0.04 -5.60 -10.06
C HIS A 337 0.10 -4.68 -8.85
N TYR A 338 -0.91 -4.81 -8.01
CA TYR A 338 -1.01 -4.02 -6.79
C TYR A 338 -1.05 -4.95 -5.58
N MET A 339 -0.18 -4.74 -4.61
CA MET A 339 -0.04 -5.58 -3.43
C MET A 339 -0.29 -4.75 -2.18
N ILE A 340 -1.00 -5.36 -1.22
CA ILE A 340 -1.03 -4.85 0.15
C ILE A 340 -0.24 -5.82 1.01
N THR A 341 0.84 -5.30 1.58
CA THR A 341 1.71 -6.03 2.51
C THR A 341 0.98 -6.34 3.82
N ALA A 342 1.53 -7.25 4.63
CA ALA A 342 0.91 -7.67 5.89
C ALA A 342 0.70 -6.51 6.89
N ASP A 343 1.52 -5.47 6.83
CA ASP A 343 1.39 -4.24 7.62
C ASP A 343 0.48 -3.18 6.96
N GLY A 344 -0.16 -3.50 5.84
CA GLY A 344 -1.11 -2.62 5.15
C GLY A 344 -0.45 -1.57 4.26
N LYS A 345 0.87 -1.65 3.99
CA LYS A 345 1.52 -0.76 3.02
C LYS A 345 1.16 -1.19 1.59
N CYS A 346 0.91 -0.19 0.77
CA CYS A 346 0.58 -0.33 -0.64
C CYS A 346 1.88 -0.43 -1.44
N GLU A 347 2.11 -1.55 -2.12
CA GLU A 347 3.29 -1.77 -2.97
C GLU A 347 2.83 -2.09 -4.40
N LEU A 348 3.61 -1.65 -5.38
CA LEU A 348 3.43 -2.10 -6.74
C LEU A 348 4.36 -3.27 -7.01
N ALA A 349 3.87 -4.21 -7.81
CA ALA A 349 4.68 -5.28 -8.35
C ALA A 349 4.48 -5.33 -9.87
N PHE A 350 5.50 -5.74 -10.61
CA PHE A 350 5.30 -6.05 -12.02
C PHE A 350 5.72 -7.48 -12.35
N SER A 351 5.14 -8.04 -13.40
CA SER A 351 5.57 -9.35 -13.91
C SER A 351 5.89 -9.31 -15.39
N ASN A 352 6.91 -10.05 -15.80
CA ASN A 352 7.32 -10.17 -17.19
C ASN A 352 7.57 -11.63 -17.59
N TYR A 353 7.22 -11.96 -18.83
CA TYR A 353 7.53 -13.24 -19.44
C TYR A 353 8.89 -13.17 -20.14
N CYS A 354 9.81 -14.07 -19.77
CA CYS A 354 11.21 -14.04 -20.21
C CYS A 354 11.55 -15.05 -21.32
N GLY A 355 10.57 -15.80 -21.79
CA GLY A 355 10.73 -16.78 -22.86
C GLY A 355 10.77 -18.22 -22.39
N HIS A 356 11.24 -19.08 -23.31
CA HIS A 356 11.13 -20.52 -23.23
C HIS A 356 12.50 -21.20 -23.35
N ASN A 357 12.76 -22.23 -22.52
CA ASN A 357 13.98 -23.05 -22.53
C ASN A 357 15.32 -22.31 -22.41
N ASN A 358 15.31 -21.03 -22.07
CA ASN A 358 16.48 -20.18 -21.96
C ASN A 358 16.83 -19.86 -20.51
N LEU A 359 16.22 -20.55 -19.54
CA LEU A 359 16.36 -20.22 -18.12
C LEU A 359 17.83 -20.16 -17.66
N VAL A 360 18.64 -21.17 -17.99
CA VAL A 360 20.05 -21.24 -17.55
C VAL A 360 20.90 -20.14 -18.21
N GLU A 361 20.61 -19.82 -19.47
CA GLU A 361 21.41 -18.89 -20.29
C GLU A 361 21.03 -17.42 -20.06
N GLU A 362 19.74 -17.13 -19.92
CA GLU A 362 19.20 -15.76 -19.94
C GLU A 362 18.79 -15.23 -18.57
N LEU A 363 18.70 -16.03 -17.51
CA LEU A 363 18.23 -15.56 -16.20
C LEU A 363 19.02 -14.33 -15.71
N ASN A 364 20.35 -14.38 -15.76
CA ASN A 364 21.20 -13.25 -15.37
C ASN A 364 20.92 -12.02 -16.24
N ASN A 365 20.82 -12.20 -17.56
CA ASN A 365 20.57 -11.11 -18.50
C ASN A 365 19.22 -10.44 -18.23
N GLU A 366 18.18 -11.21 -17.97
CA GLU A 366 16.84 -10.70 -17.68
C GLU A 366 16.78 -9.92 -16.36
N ILE A 367 17.46 -10.41 -15.31
CA ILE A 367 17.54 -9.69 -14.04
C ILE A 367 18.28 -8.35 -14.23
N VAL A 368 19.41 -8.35 -14.94
CA VAL A 368 20.19 -7.13 -15.22
C VAL A 368 19.38 -6.14 -16.07
N LYS A 369 18.65 -6.63 -17.09
CA LYS A 369 17.76 -5.79 -17.91
C LYS A 369 16.71 -5.09 -17.05
N ILE A 370 16.08 -5.81 -16.11
CA ILE A 370 15.09 -5.21 -15.21
C ILE A 370 15.71 -4.13 -14.33
N ILE A 371 16.81 -4.45 -13.65
CA ILE A 371 17.48 -3.51 -12.74
C ILE A 371 17.88 -2.24 -13.50
N SER A 372 18.43 -2.40 -14.71
CA SER A 372 18.89 -1.26 -15.53
C SER A 372 17.75 -0.41 -16.08
N ASN A 373 16.55 -0.97 -16.23
CA ASN A 373 15.39 -0.31 -16.82
C ASN A 373 14.25 -0.09 -15.82
N PHE A 374 14.54 -0.16 -14.52
CA PHE A 374 13.53 -0.19 -13.46
C PHE A 374 12.48 0.94 -13.57
N ASN A 375 12.94 2.15 -13.89
CA ASN A 375 12.08 3.33 -14.02
C ASN A 375 11.06 3.23 -15.17
N PHE A 376 11.26 2.37 -16.16
CA PHE A 376 10.32 2.16 -17.27
C PHE A 376 9.15 1.24 -16.90
N TYR A 377 9.23 0.54 -15.76
CA TYR A 377 8.17 -0.32 -15.26
C TYR A 377 7.27 0.39 -14.23
N GLY A 378 7.44 1.70 -14.04
CA GLY A 378 6.60 2.48 -13.12
C GLY A 378 5.12 2.49 -13.50
N PHE A 379 4.27 2.79 -12.52
CA PHE A 379 2.83 2.89 -12.73
C PHE A 379 2.49 3.94 -13.78
N ASN A 380 1.80 3.52 -14.84
CA ASN A 380 1.30 4.39 -15.89
C ASN A 380 -0.22 4.51 -15.80
N GLN A 381 -0.70 5.66 -15.35
CA GLN A 381 -2.12 5.98 -15.23
C GLN A 381 -2.85 5.95 -16.58
N GLU A 382 -2.17 6.26 -17.69
CA GLU A 382 -2.77 6.24 -19.03
C GLU A 382 -3.06 4.81 -19.52
N LEU A 383 -2.33 3.82 -19.00
CA LEU A 383 -2.56 2.40 -19.29
C LEU A 383 -3.56 1.76 -18.33
N PHE A 384 -3.92 2.48 -17.26
CA PHE A 384 -4.96 2.09 -16.31
C PHE A 384 -6.34 2.26 -16.97
N LEU A 385 -6.61 1.45 -17.98
CA LEU A 385 -7.64 1.78 -18.97
C LEU A 385 -8.98 1.09 -18.76
N GLU A 386 -9.14 0.15 -17.84
CA GLU A 386 -10.41 -0.59 -17.78
C GLU A 386 -11.05 -0.67 -16.40
N ARG A 387 -11.77 0.40 -16.05
CA ARG A 387 -12.95 0.30 -15.15
C ARG A 387 -13.83 -0.89 -15.55
N SER A 388 -13.98 -1.19 -16.84
CA SER A 388 -14.74 -2.34 -17.36
C SER A 388 -14.22 -3.68 -16.82
N PHE A 389 -12.94 -4.01 -17.03
CA PHE A 389 -12.35 -5.25 -16.54
C PHE A 389 -12.42 -5.37 -15.02
N LEU A 390 -12.03 -4.32 -14.29
CA LEU A 390 -12.07 -4.33 -12.83
C LEU A 390 -13.51 -4.40 -12.30
N SER A 391 -14.47 -3.68 -12.89
CA SER A 391 -15.90 -3.75 -12.48
C SER A 391 -16.59 -5.06 -12.87
N GLN A 392 -16.06 -5.80 -13.85
CA GLN A 392 -16.52 -7.16 -14.17
C GLN A 392 -16.05 -8.16 -13.11
N LYS A 393 -14.89 -7.94 -12.50
CA LYS A 393 -14.30 -8.86 -11.51
C LYS A 393 -14.57 -8.47 -10.06
N LEU A 394 -14.70 -7.19 -9.77
CA LEU A 394 -14.81 -6.63 -8.43
C LEU A 394 -16.13 -5.86 -8.28
N PRO A 395 -16.78 -5.91 -7.10
CA PRO A 395 -17.88 -5.01 -6.76
C PRO A 395 -17.50 -3.54 -6.98
N GLU A 396 -18.48 -2.71 -7.35
CA GLU A 396 -18.27 -1.28 -7.63
C GLU A 396 -17.62 -0.53 -6.44
N SER A 397 -18.02 -0.86 -5.21
CA SER A 397 -17.44 -0.28 -4.00
C SER A 397 -15.97 -0.65 -3.79
N GLU A 398 -15.58 -1.87 -4.15
CA GLU A 398 -14.18 -2.34 -4.10
C GLU A 398 -13.34 -1.71 -5.20
N CYS A 399 -13.92 -1.55 -6.41
CA CYS A 399 -13.31 -0.77 -7.47
C CYS A 399 -13.02 0.66 -7.00
N GLU A 400 -14.01 1.39 -6.49
CA GLU A 400 -13.83 2.77 -6.03
C GLU A 400 -12.76 2.88 -4.93
N THR A 401 -12.67 1.88 -4.05
CA THR A 401 -11.60 1.82 -3.05
C THR A 401 -10.23 1.61 -3.70
N LEU A 402 -10.11 0.65 -4.62
CA LEU A 402 -8.88 0.41 -5.39
C LEU A 402 -8.47 1.68 -6.15
N PHE A 403 -9.40 2.34 -6.85
CA PHE A 403 -9.15 3.60 -7.55
C PHE A 403 -8.62 4.66 -6.59
N LYS A 404 -9.28 4.90 -5.44
CA LYS A 404 -8.76 5.85 -4.46
C LYS A 404 -7.32 5.53 -4.09
N VAL A 405 -7.02 4.28 -3.77
CA VAL A 405 -5.66 3.87 -3.37
C VAL A 405 -4.66 3.88 -4.54
N LEU A 406 -5.09 3.73 -5.78
CA LEU A 406 -4.22 3.80 -6.95
C LEU A 406 -3.91 5.25 -7.38
N PHE A 407 -4.76 6.20 -7.01
CA PHE A 407 -4.62 7.61 -7.38
C PHE A 407 -4.27 8.52 -6.20
N THR A 408 -4.27 8.01 -4.97
CA THR A 408 -3.62 8.59 -3.79
C THR A 408 -2.47 7.67 -3.36
N GLY A 409 -1.52 8.08 -2.53
CA GLY A 409 -0.44 7.16 -2.14
C GLY A 409 0.85 7.39 -2.91
N SER A 410 1.95 7.55 -2.20
CA SER A 410 3.27 7.18 -2.74
C SER A 410 3.28 5.66 -2.96
N LYS A 411 3.67 5.22 -4.15
CA LYS A 411 3.65 3.79 -4.52
C LYS A 411 5.05 3.37 -4.90
N ASN A 412 5.66 2.60 -4.03
CA ASN A 412 6.98 2.06 -4.32
C ASN A 412 6.80 0.80 -5.16
N LEU A 413 7.40 0.81 -6.35
CA LEU A 413 7.72 -0.41 -7.06
C LEU A 413 8.96 -0.99 -6.38
N ASN A 414 8.84 -2.19 -5.82
CA ASN A 414 9.97 -2.89 -5.21
C ASN A 414 9.95 -4.39 -5.49
N THR A 415 8.83 -4.92 -5.96
CA THR A 415 8.64 -6.35 -6.19
C THR A 415 8.49 -6.62 -7.68
N PHE A 416 9.18 -7.64 -8.19
CA PHE A 416 9.01 -8.06 -9.57
C PHE A 416 9.05 -9.58 -9.71
N CYS A 417 8.30 -10.06 -10.69
CA CYS A 417 8.17 -11.47 -11.00
C CYS A 417 8.66 -11.76 -12.41
N LEU A 418 9.61 -12.68 -12.53
CA LEU A 418 10.05 -13.21 -13.80
C LEU A 418 9.42 -14.57 -14.02
N VAL A 419 8.84 -14.78 -15.21
CA VAL A 419 8.21 -16.04 -15.56
C VAL A 419 8.91 -16.64 -16.76
N PHE A 420 9.40 -17.87 -16.61
CA PHE A 420 9.98 -18.67 -17.67
C PHE A 420 9.12 -19.90 -17.93
N THR A 421 9.10 -20.35 -19.17
CA THR A 421 8.54 -21.66 -19.51
C THR A 421 9.63 -22.65 -19.91
N LEU A 422 9.38 -23.93 -19.64
CA LEU A 422 10.34 -25.00 -19.87
C LEU A 422 9.68 -26.18 -20.61
N SER A 423 10.17 -26.56 -21.78
CA SER A 423 9.66 -27.71 -22.53
C SER A 423 10.30 -29.00 -22.05
N MET A 424 9.47 -30.03 -21.95
CA MET A 424 9.90 -31.39 -21.63
C MET A 424 10.38 -32.18 -22.85
N GLU A 425 10.55 -31.55 -24.02
CA GLU A 425 11.03 -32.23 -25.24
C GLU A 425 12.41 -32.87 -25.07
N ASN A 426 13.24 -32.31 -24.19
CA ASN A 426 14.59 -32.82 -23.89
C ASN A 426 14.62 -33.70 -22.63
N TYR A 427 13.47 -34.06 -22.05
CA TYR A 427 13.43 -34.95 -20.90
C TYR A 427 13.91 -36.36 -21.29
N ASP A 428 14.95 -36.82 -20.60
CA ASP A 428 15.45 -38.18 -20.73
C ASP A 428 15.14 -39.00 -19.47
N LYS A 429 14.32 -40.04 -19.64
CA LYS A 429 13.93 -40.98 -18.58
C LYS A 429 15.08 -41.88 -18.13
N ASP A 430 16.14 -42.00 -18.94
CA ASP A 430 17.30 -42.82 -18.61
C ASP A 430 18.26 -42.05 -17.68
N GLU A 431 18.19 -40.71 -17.67
CA GLU A 431 18.96 -39.83 -16.77
C GLU A 431 18.16 -39.43 -15.51
N PHE A 432 16.84 -39.23 -15.63
CA PHE A 432 16.00 -38.76 -14.53
C PHE A 432 14.84 -39.71 -14.22
N ASN A 433 14.62 -39.96 -12.92
CA ASN A 433 13.55 -40.85 -12.44
C ASN A 433 12.15 -40.28 -12.67
N THR A 434 11.99 -38.96 -12.54
CA THR A 434 10.73 -38.27 -12.77
C THR A 434 10.95 -36.96 -13.54
N VAL A 435 9.92 -36.53 -14.25
CA VAL A 435 9.88 -35.21 -14.90
C VAL A 435 10.10 -34.08 -13.88
N GLY A 436 9.59 -34.25 -12.66
CA GLY A 436 9.80 -33.30 -11.56
C GLY A 436 11.29 -33.15 -11.20
N ASP A 437 12.02 -34.27 -11.09
CA ASP A 437 13.45 -34.25 -10.76
C ASP A 437 14.27 -33.56 -11.86
N TYR A 438 13.92 -33.82 -13.13
CA TYR A 438 14.52 -33.14 -14.28
C TYR A 438 14.31 -31.62 -14.23
N ILE A 439 13.07 -31.18 -14.01
CA ILE A 439 12.75 -29.75 -13.89
C ILE A 439 13.57 -29.12 -12.74
N ILE A 440 13.55 -29.74 -11.56
CA ILE A 440 14.28 -29.26 -10.38
C ILE A 440 15.79 -29.20 -10.63
N SER A 441 16.35 -30.15 -11.39
CA SER A 441 17.76 -30.13 -11.80
C SER A 441 18.09 -28.89 -12.65
N ILE A 442 17.27 -28.59 -13.65
CA ILE A 442 17.45 -27.40 -14.51
C ILE A 442 17.34 -26.11 -13.68
N VAL A 443 16.33 -26.04 -12.81
CA VAL A 443 16.15 -24.87 -11.92
C VAL A 443 17.38 -24.69 -11.03
N ASN A 444 17.88 -25.75 -10.41
CA ASN A 444 19.08 -25.67 -9.57
C ASN A 444 20.33 -25.26 -10.35
N ASN A 445 20.50 -25.75 -11.58
CA ASN A 445 21.59 -25.32 -12.45
C ASN A 445 21.53 -23.81 -12.72
N ALA A 446 20.35 -23.30 -13.09
CA ALA A 446 20.14 -21.87 -13.29
C ALA A 446 20.36 -21.05 -12.00
N CYS A 447 19.99 -21.58 -10.83
CA CYS A 447 20.26 -20.92 -9.54
C CYS A 447 21.76 -20.77 -9.28
N ASN A 448 22.53 -21.82 -9.60
CA ASN A 448 23.95 -21.87 -9.30
C ASN A 448 24.77 -21.00 -10.26
N SER A 449 24.21 -20.61 -11.41
CA SER A 449 24.85 -19.72 -12.38
C SER A 449 24.60 -18.24 -12.12
N ILE A 450 23.83 -17.86 -11.09
CA ILE A 450 23.48 -16.46 -10.81
C ILE A 450 24.71 -15.68 -10.28
N ASP A 451 24.97 -14.51 -10.87
CA ASP A 451 26.08 -13.65 -10.47
C ASP A 451 25.88 -13.11 -9.03
N GLU A 452 26.92 -13.22 -8.18
CA GLU A 452 26.90 -12.70 -6.81
C GLU A 452 26.60 -11.18 -6.73
N ASN A 453 27.01 -10.40 -7.72
CA ASN A 453 26.74 -8.96 -7.77
C ASN A 453 25.26 -8.67 -8.01
N ILE A 454 24.56 -9.54 -8.75
CA ILE A 454 23.11 -9.45 -8.91
C ILE A 454 22.44 -9.71 -7.55
N LEU A 455 22.87 -10.75 -6.83
CA LEU A 455 22.35 -11.07 -5.50
C LEU A 455 22.53 -9.91 -4.50
N LYS A 456 23.70 -9.24 -4.54
CA LYS A 456 23.97 -8.04 -3.72
C LYS A 456 23.06 -6.87 -4.08
N THR A 457 22.80 -6.65 -5.37
CA THR A 457 21.92 -5.56 -5.82
C THR A 457 20.49 -5.76 -5.33
N LEU A 458 19.99 -7.00 -5.39
CA LEU A 458 18.65 -7.35 -4.87
C LEU A 458 18.51 -7.06 -3.37
N SER A 459 19.57 -7.32 -2.60
CA SER A 459 19.58 -7.06 -1.14
C SER A 459 19.50 -5.57 -0.73
N SER A 460 19.44 -4.65 -1.69
CA SER A 460 19.25 -3.20 -1.45
C SER A 460 17.78 -2.76 -1.49
N GLY A 461 16.84 -3.67 -1.21
CA GLY A 461 15.40 -3.39 -1.10
C GLY A 461 14.56 -3.75 -2.33
N LEU A 462 15.11 -4.55 -3.26
CA LEU A 462 14.41 -5.04 -4.45
C LEU A 462 14.08 -6.53 -4.29
N LYS A 463 12.79 -6.87 -4.33
CA LYS A 463 12.29 -8.24 -4.21
C LYS A 463 12.10 -8.86 -5.59
N LEU A 464 12.80 -9.95 -5.88
CA LEU A 464 12.64 -10.73 -7.10
C LEU A 464 12.00 -12.08 -6.78
N ASN A 465 10.98 -12.44 -7.57
CA ASN A 465 10.39 -13.77 -7.57
C ASN A 465 10.57 -14.38 -8.96
N LEU A 466 11.10 -15.59 -9.04
CA LEU A 466 11.22 -16.32 -10.29
C LEU A 466 10.22 -17.46 -10.31
N LEU A 467 9.27 -17.42 -11.22
CA LEU A 467 8.28 -18.47 -11.43
C LEU A 467 8.63 -19.27 -12.68
N ILE A 468 8.63 -20.60 -12.56
CA ILE A 468 8.96 -21.50 -13.66
C ILE A 468 7.76 -22.39 -13.92
N MET A 469 7.33 -22.47 -15.17
CA MET A 469 6.15 -23.23 -15.59
C MET A 469 6.47 -24.14 -16.78
N PRO A 470 6.51 -25.47 -16.62
CA PRO A 470 6.83 -26.37 -17.70
C PRO A 470 5.63 -26.60 -18.63
N SER A 471 5.94 -26.96 -19.88
CA SER A 471 5.03 -27.45 -20.90
C SER A 471 5.61 -28.72 -21.53
N ASN A 472 4.81 -29.51 -22.23
CA ASN A 472 5.33 -30.66 -22.96
C ASN A 472 6.17 -30.25 -24.16
N LYS A 473 5.77 -29.15 -24.84
CA LYS A 473 6.45 -28.61 -26.02
C LYS A 473 6.47 -27.09 -26.02
N ILE A 474 7.33 -26.52 -26.85
CA ILE A 474 7.29 -25.08 -27.18
C ILE A 474 5.91 -24.72 -27.77
N ASN A 475 5.34 -23.59 -27.35
CA ASN A 475 4.06 -23.05 -27.84
C ASN A 475 2.81 -23.92 -27.60
N GLU A 476 2.92 -24.99 -26.80
CA GLU A 476 1.80 -25.91 -26.57
C GLU A 476 0.57 -25.21 -25.98
N LEU A 477 0.76 -24.27 -25.05
CA LEU A 477 -0.34 -23.53 -24.45
C LEU A 477 -1.13 -22.73 -25.49
N SER A 478 -0.44 -22.04 -26.40
CA SER A 478 -1.07 -21.32 -27.51
C SER A 478 -1.84 -22.26 -28.42
N GLN A 479 -1.29 -23.44 -28.73
CA GLN A 479 -1.97 -24.46 -29.53
C GLN A 479 -3.20 -25.02 -28.82
N ALA A 480 -3.11 -25.29 -27.52
CA ALA A 480 -4.22 -25.75 -26.70
C ALA A 480 -5.37 -24.73 -26.70
N ILE A 481 -5.06 -23.44 -26.58
CA ILE A 481 -6.05 -22.36 -26.69
C ILE A 481 -6.73 -22.37 -28.06
N VAL A 482 -5.97 -22.44 -29.15
CA VAL A 482 -6.53 -22.49 -30.52
C VAL A 482 -7.42 -23.72 -30.72
N ARG A 483 -7.03 -24.89 -30.22
CA ARG A 483 -7.83 -26.12 -30.30
C ARG A 483 -9.14 -26.02 -29.52
N GLU A 484 -9.12 -25.41 -28.34
CA GLU A 484 -10.35 -25.19 -27.55
C GLU A 484 -11.35 -24.24 -28.27
N LEU A 485 -10.87 -23.40 -29.19
CA LEU A 485 -11.70 -22.48 -29.96
C LEU A 485 -12.27 -23.08 -31.24
N TYR A 486 -11.46 -23.84 -31.97
CA TYR A 486 -11.79 -24.30 -33.32
C TYR A 486 -12.02 -25.81 -33.42
N GLY A 487 -11.73 -26.58 -32.37
CA GLY A 487 -11.75 -28.04 -32.39
C GLY A 487 -10.43 -28.64 -32.85
N ASP A 488 -10.35 -29.97 -32.78
CA ASP A 488 -9.26 -30.77 -33.32
C ASP A 488 -9.57 -31.07 -34.80
N ASP A 489 -9.24 -30.15 -35.72
CA ASP A 489 -9.24 -30.41 -37.17
C ASP A 489 -7.93 -31.08 -37.63
#